data_AF-A0A5R8KIU1-F1
#
_entry.id   AF-A0A5R8KIU1-F1
#
_cell.length_a   1.000
_cell.length_b   1.000
_cell.length_c   1.000
_cell.angle_alpha   90.00
_cell.angle_beta   90.00
_cell.angle_gamma   90.00
#
_symmetry.space_group_name_H-M   'P 1'
#
loop_
_entity.id
_entity.type
_entity.pdbx_description
1 polymer ?
#
loop_
_entity_poly.entity_id
_entity_poly.type
_entity_poly.pdbx_seq_one_letter_code
_entity_poly.pdbx_strand_id
1 'polypeptide(L)'
;MSEMVANDREVARLFHRLSDLEDCLYLQLYYWGRDVMHAHGNQLVTHGFERIAKKTKEGTSRYRIELGDGLIELHGWCLGWYREGQPGFVFVRGRHRLFLWDSPAPPQPECVARESLRAPVSAEDWSLLASMMQNFVHWMLGYESWVEAQHGGGYRSSIFREYDKLPNAMHWLPPEVQREWLELFLHNPLTVPAARRFLRDKMRRVVEPARIGCGWNSGSSRLTKHS
;
A
#
# COMPACT_ATOMS: atom_id res chain seq x y z
N MET A 1 -6.54 24.45 -24.64
CA MET A 1 -6.84 23.06 -25.06
C MET A 1 -5.76 22.07 -24.65
N SER A 2 -4.46 22.33 -24.89
CA SER A 2 -3.37 21.41 -24.50
C SER A 2 -3.25 21.20 -22.97
N GLU A 3 -3.47 22.25 -22.18
CA GLU A 3 -3.35 22.21 -20.71
C GLU A 3 -4.51 21.43 -20.06
N MET A 4 -5.73 21.59 -20.57
CA MET A 4 -6.91 20.84 -20.12
C MET A 4 -6.76 19.32 -20.37
N VAL A 5 -6.22 18.94 -21.54
CA VAL A 5 -5.97 17.52 -21.87
C VAL A 5 -4.82 16.92 -21.05
N ALA A 6 -3.82 17.72 -20.67
CA ALA A 6 -2.76 17.29 -19.78
C ALA A 6 -3.30 17.00 -18.36
N ASN A 7 -4.15 17.89 -17.85
CA ASN A 7 -4.81 17.74 -16.54
C ASN A 7 -5.66 16.46 -16.46
N ASP A 8 -6.47 16.18 -17.50
CA ASP A 8 -7.30 14.96 -17.54
C ASP A 8 -6.48 13.66 -17.50
N ARG A 9 -5.31 13.65 -18.14
CA ARG A 9 -4.41 12.49 -18.15
C ARG A 9 -3.75 12.27 -16.80
N GLU A 10 -3.37 13.33 -16.09
CA GLU A 10 -2.80 13.25 -14.75
C GLU A 10 -3.82 12.76 -13.74
N VAL A 11 -5.05 13.30 -13.80
CA VAL A 11 -6.17 12.83 -12.99
C VAL A 11 -6.43 11.35 -13.21
N ALA A 12 -6.51 10.90 -14.47
CA ALA A 12 -6.71 9.49 -14.76
C ALA A 12 -5.58 8.61 -14.20
N ARG A 13 -4.33 9.07 -14.24
CA ARG A 13 -3.20 8.34 -13.64
C ARG A 13 -3.32 8.27 -12.12
N LEU A 14 -3.58 9.39 -11.45
CA LEU A 14 -3.76 9.42 -9.99
C LEU A 14 -4.90 8.52 -9.55
N PHE A 15 -6.05 8.59 -10.24
CA PHE A 15 -7.19 7.70 -10.01
C PHE A 15 -6.75 6.23 -10.00
N HIS A 16 -6.04 5.78 -11.04
CA HIS A 16 -5.60 4.39 -11.12
C HIS A 16 -4.56 4.02 -10.05
N ARG A 17 -3.68 4.93 -9.65
CA ARG A 17 -2.67 4.64 -8.60
C ARG A 17 -3.23 4.64 -7.20
N LEU A 18 -4.18 5.52 -6.93
CA LEU A 18 -4.93 5.48 -5.68
C LEU A 18 -5.81 4.23 -5.61
N SER A 19 -6.34 3.76 -6.74
CA SER A 19 -7.04 2.47 -6.79
C SER A 19 -6.11 1.28 -6.52
N ASP A 20 -4.89 1.26 -7.07
CA ASP A 20 -3.87 0.26 -6.71
C ASP A 20 -3.51 0.34 -5.21
N LEU A 21 -3.53 1.54 -4.62
CA LEU A 21 -3.28 1.74 -3.19
C LEU A 21 -4.48 1.33 -2.31
N GLU A 22 -5.71 1.39 -2.81
CA GLU A 22 -6.90 0.83 -2.13
C GLU A 22 -6.75 -0.70 -1.94
N ASP A 23 -6.28 -1.40 -2.97
CA ASP A 23 -5.95 -2.83 -2.89
C ASP A 23 -4.87 -3.10 -1.82
N CYS A 24 -3.82 -2.25 -1.79
CA CYS A 24 -2.78 -2.29 -0.76
C CYS A 24 -3.38 -2.15 0.64
N LEU A 25 -4.21 -1.13 0.87
CA LEU A 25 -4.81 -0.84 2.16
C LEU A 25 -5.74 -1.97 2.62
N TYR A 26 -6.45 -2.60 1.70
CA TYR A 26 -7.29 -3.76 2.00
C TYR A 26 -6.45 -4.94 2.53
N LEU A 27 -5.33 -5.25 1.86
CA LEU A 27 -4.38 -6.26 2.31
C LEU A 27 -3.73 -5.86 3.64
N GLN A 28 -3.37 -4.59 3.78
CA GLN A 28 -2.69 -4.08 4.97
C GLN A 28 -3.57 -4.17 6.23
N LEU A 29 -4.88 -3.95 6.11
CA LEU A 29 -5.81 -4.21 7.21
C LEU A 29 -5.79 -5.68 7.67
N TYR A 30 -5.55 -6.63 6.77
CA TYR A 30 -5.37 -8.04 7.15
C TYR A 30 -4.06 -8.24 7.90
N TYR A 31 -2.95 -7.67 7.41
CA TYR A 31 -1.65 -7.69 8.07
C TYR A 31 -1.71 -7.15 9.51
N TRP A 32 -2.27 -5.95 9.68
CA TRP A 32 -2.45 -5.38 11.01
C TRP A 32 -3.40 -6.21 11.89
N GLY A 33 -4.41 -6.86 11.30
CA GLY A 33 -5.24 -7.82 12.01
C GLY A 33 -4.44 -8.99 12.59
N ARG A 34 -3.45 -9.52 11.85
CA ARG A 34 -2.54 -10.56 12.33
C ARG A 34 -1.56 -10.03 13.37
N ASP A 35 -1.06 -8.81 13.19
CA ASP A 35 -0.18 -8.11 14.14
C ASP A 35 -0.87 -7.88 15.50
N VAL A 36 -2.17 -7.58 15.49
CA VAL A 36 -2.99 -7.47 16.70
C VAL A 36 -3.14 -8.82 17.42
N MET A 37 -3.20 -9.92 16.67
CA MET A 37 -3.39 -11.29 17.17
C MET A 37 -2.06 -12.04 17.38
N HIS A 38 -0.93 -11.35 17.28
CA HIS A 38 0.38 -12.00 17.32
C HIS A 38 0.63 -12.71 18.66
N ALA A 39 1.34 -13.84 18.63
CA ALA A 39 1.54 -14.70 19.80
C ALA A 39 2.31 -14.00 20.94
N HIS A 40 3.15 -13.02 20.60
CA HIS A 40 3.91 -12.21 21.56
C HIS A 40 3.18 -10.91 21.96
N GLY A 41 1.86 -10.86 21.78
CA GLY A 41 1.04 -9.70 22.13
C GLY A 41 0.77 -8.77 20.95
N ASN A 42 0.06 -7.69 21.23
CA ASN A 42 -0.44 -6.78 20.20
C ASN A 42 0.69 -5.90 19.62
N GLN A 43 1.13 -6.18 18.40
CA GLN A 43 2.27 -5.50 17.81
C GLN A 43 1.99 -4.03 17.45
N LEU A 44 0.73 -3.64 17.18
CA LEU A 44 0.39 -2.22 17.01
C LEU A 44 0.65 -1.45 18.31
N VAL A 45 0.21 -1.99 19.45
CA VAL A 45 0.46 -1.37 20.76
C VAL A 45 1.95 -1.34 21.07
N THR A 46 2.67 -2.43 20.80
CA THR A 46 4.14 -2.47 20.97
C THR A 46 4.85 -1.42 20.12
N HIS A 47 4.36 -1.14 18.91
CA HIS A 47 4.88 -0.06 18.06
C HIS A 47 4.54 1.36 18.57
N GLY A 48 3.61 1.50 19.52
CA GLY A 48 3.24 2.79 20.10
C GLY A 48 1.80 3.24 19.82
N PHE A 49 0.95 2.38 19.26
CA PHE A 49 -0.47 2.71 19.16
C PHE A 49 -1.15 2.67 20.53
N GLU A 50 -2.00 3.66 20.78
CA GLU A 50 -3.01 3.59 21.82
C GLU A 50 -4.15 2.66 21.38
N ARG A 51 -4.45 1.64 22.18
CA ARG A 51 -5.62 0.79 21.95
C ARG A 51 -6.84 1.37 22.68
N ILE A 52 -7.83 1.77 21.90
CA ILE A 52 -9.14 2.18 22.43
C ILE A 52 -10.06 0.97 22.39
N ALA A 53 -10.39 0.47 23.58
CA ALA A 53 -11.30 -0.64 23.75
C ALA A 53 -12.71 -0.28 23.24
N LYS A 54 -13.37 -1.28 22.67
CA LYS A 54 -14.80 -1.19 22.33
C LYS A 54 -15.62 -1.10 23.62
N LYS A 55 -16.73 -0.35 23.57
CA LYS A 55 -17.67 -0.25 24.69
C LYS A 55 -18.57 -1.48 24.81
N THR A 56 -18.80 -2.19 23.71
CA THR A 56 -19.69 -3.35 23.61
C THR A 56 -18.90 -4.66 23.46
N LYS A 57 -19.54 -5.81 23.70
CA LYS A 57 -18.91 -7.13 23.49
C LYS A 57 -18.67 -7.45 22.01
N GLU A 58 -19.34 -6.77 21.09
CA GLU A 58 -19.27 -6.99 19.64
C GLU A 58 -18.45 -5.89 18.95
N GLY A 59 -17.76 -6.21 17.86
CA GLY A 59 -16.91 -5.27 17.13
C GLY A 59 -15.39 -5.38 17.39
N THR A 60 -14.61 -4.58 16.67
CA THR A 60 -13.13 -4.55 16.74
C THR A 60 -12.63 -3.36 17.54
N SER A 61 -11.48 -3.49 18.21
CA SER A 61 -10.81 -2.35 18.87
C SER A 61 -10.36 -1.31 17.84
N ARG A 62 -10.24 -0.06 18.27
CA ARG A 62 -9.60 1.00 17.51
C ARG A 62 -8.17 1.19 17.99
N TYR A 63 -7.28 1.57 17.08
CA TYR A 63 -5.88 1.83 17.37
C TYR A 63 -5.54 3.22 16.86
N ARG A 64 -4.91 4.04 17.69
CA ARG A 64 -4.51 5.40 17.35
C ARG A 64 -3.03 5.66 17.53
N ILE A 65 -2.45 6.44 16.64
CA ILE A 65 -1.10 6.97 16.81
C ILE A 65 -1.01 8.36 16.19
N GLU A 66 -0.29 9.27 16.82
CA GLU A 66 0.02 10.58 16.26
C GLU A 66 1.03 10.42 15.12
N LEU A 67 0.83 11.18 14.03
CA LEU A 67 1.73 11.27 12.91
C LEU A 67 1.86 12.73 12.49
N GLY A 68 2.96 13.36 12.90
CA GLY A 68 3.20 14.78 12.65
C GLY A 68 2.14 15.64 13.32
N ASP A 69 1.37 16.38 12.52
CA ASP A 69 0.27 17.23 12.96
C ASP A 69 -1.12 16.57 12.79
N GLY A 70 -1.15 15.25 12.56
CA GLY A 70 -2.37 14.48 12.41
C GLY A 70 -2.40 13.20 13.22
N LEU A 71 -3.51 12.49 13.09
CA LEU A 71 -3.82 11.27 13.83
C LEU A 71 -4.11 10.15 12.84
N ILE A 72 -3.39 9.04 12.93
CA ILE A 72 -3.78 7.80 12.27
C ILE A 72 -4.75 7.06 13.20
N GLU A 73 -5.90 6.65 12.65
CA GLU A 73 -6.79 5.69 13.31
C GLU A 73 -6.98 4.45 12.44
N LEU A 74 -6.79 3.27 13.05
CA LEU A 74 -7.03 1.98 12.44
C LEU A 74 -8.21 1.27 13.12
N HIS A 75 -9.10 0.72 12.31
CA HIS A 75 -10.23 -0.11 12.73
C HIS A 75 -10.47 -1.21 11.68
N GLY A 76 -11.11 -2.33 12.07
CA GLY A 76 -11.31 -3.47 11.16
C GLY A 76 -12.15 -3.15 9.90
N TRP A 77 -12.90 -2.05 9.94
CA TRP A 77 -13.78 -1.57 8.85
C TRP A 77 -13.25 -0.36 8.09
N CYS A 78 -12.36 0.42 8.69
CA CYS A 78 -11.86 1.66 8.11
C CYS A 78 -10.51 2.05 8.73
N LEU A 79 -9.75 2.82 7.97
CA LEU A 79 -8.55 3.50 8.46
C LEU A 79 -8.57 4.93 7.94
N GLY A 80 -7.84 5.82 8.57
CA GLY A 80 -7.65 7.16 8.03
C GLY A 80 -6.58 7.94 8.74
N TRP A 81 -6.28 9.10 8.17
CA TRP A 81 -5.41 10.12 8.74
C TRP A 81 -6.20 11.42 8.82
N TYR A 82 -6.26 11.99 10.02
CA TYR A 82 -7.14 13.11 10.37
C TYR A 82 -6.33 14.26 10.94
N ARG A 83 -6.68 15.49 10.58
CA ARG A 83 -5.98 16.70 11.02
C ARG A 83 -6.98 17.74 11.46
N GLU A 84 -6.64 18.48 12.50
CA GLU A 84 -7.51 19.54 12.99
C GLU A 84 -7.51 20.71 12.01
N GLY A 85 -8.70 21.14 11.59
CA GLY A 85 -8.86 22.29 10.67
C GLY A 85 -8.33 22.06 9.25
N GLN A 86 -7.89 20.85 8.89
CA GLN A 86 -7.38 20.53 7.56
C GLN A 86 -8.01 19.23 7.03
N PRO A 87 -8.14 19.08 5.70
CA PRO A 87 -8.59 17.82 5.11
C PRO A 87 -7.70 16.64 5.50
N GLY A 88 -8.34 15.52 5.77
CA GLY A 88 -7.74 14.20 5.91
C GLY A 88 -8.29 13.22 4.88
N PHE A 89 -8.05 11.93 5.10
CA PHE A 89 -8.66 10.87 4.31
C PHE A 89 -9.18 9.74 5.18
N VAL A 90 -10.14 8.99 4.63
CA VAL A 90 -10.60 7.73 5.18
C VAL A 90 -10.71 6.69 4.08
N PHE A 91 -10.14 5.52 4.32
CA PHE A 91 -10.39 4.32 3.53
C PHE A 91 -11.48 3.49 4.21
N VAL A 92 -12.51 3.14 3.46
CA VAL A 92 -13.64 2.33 3.95
C VAL A 92 -13.57 0.96 3.32
N ARG A 93 -13.24 -0.06 4.12
CA ARG A 93 -13.00 -1.43 3.65
C ARG A 93 -14.19 -2.01 2.89
N GLY A 94 -15.40 -1.85 3.44
CA GLY A 94 -16.63 -2.36 2.82
C GLY A 94 -17.00 -1.71 1.49
N ARG A 95 -16.44 -0.54 1.18
CA ARG A 95 -16.59 0.14 -0.13
C ARG A 95 -15.37 -0.02 -1.02
N HIS A 96 -14.27 -0.54 -0.45
CA HIS A 96 -12.98 -0.64 -1.08
C HIS A 96 -12.55 0.68 -1.75
N ARG A 97 -12.70 1.79 -1.02
CA ARG A 97 -12.41 3.13 -1.54
C ARG A 97 -11.87 4.11 -0.51
N LEU A 98 -11.02 5.01 -1.01
CA LEU A 98 -10.57 6.23 -0.35
C LEU A 98 -11.56 7.37 -0.55
N PHE A 99 -11.73 8.16 0.50
CA PHE A 99 -12.55 9.36 0.52
C PHE A 99 -11.77 10.49 1.18
N LEU A 100 -12.06 11.72 0.73
CA LEU A 100 -11.65 12.93 1.44
C LEU A 100 -12.50 13.07 2.70
N TRP A 101 -11.88 13.55 3.76
CA TRP A 101 -12.49 13.69 5.08
C TRP A 101 -12.23 15.08 5.63
N ASP A 102 -13.27 15.91 5.64
CA ASP A 102 -13.15 17.33 6.03
C ASP A 102 -13.48 17.56 7.53
N SER A 103 -13.82 16.51 8.28
CA SER A 103 -14.10 16.61 9.72
C SER A 103 -12.81 16.43 10.55
N PRO A 104 -12.59 17.25 11.60
CA PRO A 104 -11.41 17.12 12.45
C PRO A 104 -11.42 15.84 13.31
N ALA A 105 -12.60 15.24 13.51
CA ALA A 105 -12.73 14.02 14.29
C ALA A 105 -12.71 12.78 13.38
N PRO A 106 -12.02 11.69 13.77
CA PRO A 106 -12.16 10.40 13.11
C PRO A 106 -13.64 9.98 13.09
N PRO A 107 -14.15 9.39 11.99
CA PRO A 107 -15.50 8.86 11.98
C PRO A 107 -15.63 7.82 13.08
N GLN A 108 -16.77 7.82 13.78
CA GLN A 108 -17.14 6.62 14.52
C GLN A 108 -17.36 5.51 13.48
N PRO A 109 -16.71 4.33 13.60
CA PRO A 109 -16.80 3.30 12.56
C PRO A 109 -18.23 2.88 12.21
N GLU A 110 -19.11 2.96 13.20
CA GLU A 110 -20.54 2.61 13.14
C GLU A 110 -21.39 3.71 12.48
N CYS A 111 -20.84 4.93 12.43
CA CYS A 111 -21.49 6.15 11.97
C CYS A 111 -20.79 6.75 10.74
N VAL A 112 -20.03 5.95 9.98
CA VAL A 112 -19.58 6.35 8.64
C VAL A 112 -20.82 6.41 7.72
N ALA A 113 -21.68 7.39 7.96
CA ALA A 113 -22.84 7.67 7.16
C ALA A 113 -22.36 8.10 5.77
N ARG A 114 -23.14 7.73 4.74
CA ARG A 114 -22.80 8.00 3.34
C ARG A 114 -22.58 9.49 3.06
N GLU A 115 -23.18 10.36 3.88
CA GLU A 115 -23.19 11.81 3.76
C GLU A 115 -21.89 12.48 4.24
N SER A 116 -21.09 11.81 5.07
CA SER A 116 -19.82 12.36 5.57
C SER A 116 -18.60 11.99 4.71
N LEU A 117 -18.79 11.15 3.69
CA LEU A 117 -17.72 10.69 2.81
C LEU A 117 -17.73 11.48 1.50
N ARG A 118 -16.70 12.30 1.27
CA ARG A 118 -16.56 13.05 0.04
C ARG A 118 -15.67 12.29 -0.94
N ALA A 119 -16.25 11.87 -2.06
CA ALA A 119 -15.45 11.31 -3.15
C ALA A 119 -14.65 12.45 -3.83
N PRO A 120 -13.40 12.20 -4.26
CA PRO A 120 -12.67 13.15 -5.08
C PRO A 120 -13.35 13.34 -6.43
N VAL A 121 -13.65 14.59 -6.81
CA VAL A 121 -14.36 14.91 -8.06
C VAL A 121 -13.59 15.84 -8.99
N SER A 122 -12.59 16.57 -8.47
CA SER A 122 -11.75 17.49 -9.25
C SER A 122 -10.28 17.08 -9.30
N ALA A 123 -9.49 17.72 -10.15
CA ALA A 123 -8.05 17.47 -10.23
C ALA A 123 -7.32 17.83 -8.91
N GLU A 124 -7.78 18.89 -8.26
CA GLU A 124 -7.28 19.33 -6.95
C GLU A 124 -7.57 18.28 -5.88
N ASP A 125 -8.77 17.70 -5.88
CA ASP A 125 -9.15 16.63 -4.96
C ASP A 125 -8.24 15.40 -5.10
N TRP A 126 -8.00 14.96 -6.34
CA TRP A 126 -7.12 13.82 -6.62
C TRP A 126 -5.68 14.08 -6.20
N SER A 127 -5.17 15.30 -6.47
CA SER A 127 -3.83 15.70 -6.09
C SER A 127 -3.68 15.82 -4.57
N LEU A 128 -4.69 16.38 -3.89
CA LEU A 128 -4.74 16.48 -2.45
C LEU A 128 -4.74 15.09 -1.80
N LEU A 129 -5.59 14.18 -2.28
CA LEU A 129 -5.63 12.81 -1.78
C LEU A 129 -4.30 12.07 -2.00
N ALA A 130 -3.67 12.22 -3.16
CA ALA A 130 -2.36 11.64 -3.45
C ALA A 130 -1.27 12.15 -2.48
N SER A 131 -1.24 13.45 -2.22
CA SER A 131 -0.29 14.07 -1.27
C SER A 131 -0.47 13.53 0.16
N MET A 132 -1.71 13.44 0.64
CA MET A 132 -1.98 12.85 1.97
C MET A 132 -1.59 11.37 2.03
N MET A 133 -1.86 10.62 0.96
CA MET A 133 -1.46 9.23 0.87
C MET A 133 0.05 9.04 0.83
N GLN A 134 0.83 9.96 0.26
CA GLN A 134 2.30 9.89 0.33
C GLN A 134 2.78 9.94 1.79
N ASN A 135 2.26 10.87 2.60
CA ASN A 135 2.60 10.93 4.03
C ASN A 135 2.24 9.65 4.77
N PHE A 136 1.05 9.10 4.50
CA PHE A 136 0.63 7.84 5.11
C PHE A 136 1.47 6.64 4.63
N VAL A 137 1.83 6.58 3.35
CA VAL A 137 2.68 5.53 2.78
C VAL A 137 4.08 5.60 3.39
N HIS A 138 4.63 6.80 3.62
CA HIS A 138 5.91 6.95 4.33
C HIS A 138 5.86 6.31 5.72
N TRP A 139 4.82 6.61 6.49
CA TRP A 139 4.62 5.98 7.79
C TRP A 139 4.44 4.45 7.68
N MET A 140 3.65 3.98 6.72
CA MET A 140 3.39 2.56 6.52
C MET A 140 4.69 1.80 6.17
N LEU A 141 5.56 2.37 5.34
CA LEU A 141 6.88 1.81 5.05
C LEU A 141 7.77 1.73 6.30
N GLY A 142 7.71 2.74 7.16
CA GLY A 142 8.40 2.74 8.45
C GLY A 142 7.89 1.63 9.37
N TYR A 143 6.56 1.48 9.48
CA TYR A 143 5.92 0.42 10.24
C TYR A 143 6.32 -0.97 9.74
N GLU A 144 6.28 -1.19 8.42
CA GLU A 144 6.65 -2.47 7.81
C GLU A 144 8.14 -2.80 8.01
N SER A 145 9.01 -1.80 7.99
CA SER A 145 10.44 -1.97 8.31
C SER A 145 10.63 -2.36 9.78
N TRP A 146 9.87 -1.76 10.69
CA TRP A 146 9.88 -2.14 12.11
C TRP A 146 9.39 -3.58 12.31
N VAL A 147 8.28 -3.97 11.66
CA VAL A 147 7.75 -5.34 11.74
C VAL A 147 8.79 -6.37 11.26
N GLU A 148 9.47 -6.09 10.15
CA GLU A 148 10.53 -6.96 9.67
C GLU A 148 11.70 -7.05 10.65
N ALA A 149 12.11 -5.93 11.27
CA ALA A 149 13.16 -5.94 12.27
C ALA A 149 12.78 -6.76 13.53
N GLN A 150 11.49 -6.82 13.88
CA GLN A 150 11.01 -7.61 15.02
C GLN A 150 10.85 -9.10 14.70
N HIS A 151 10.36 -9.44 13.51
CA HIS A 151 9.87 -10.79 13.20
C HIS A 151 10.59 -11.49 12.03
N GLY A 152 11.50 -10.78 11.36
CA GLY A 152 12.25 -11.23 10.18
C GLY A 152 11.46 -11.18 8.87
N GLY A 153 12.18 -11.21 7.74
CA GLY A 153 11.59 -11.08 6.38
C GLY A 153 10.61 -12.19 5.99
N GLY A 154 10.65 -13.34 6.68
CA GLY A 154 9.71 -14.44 6.44
C GLY A 154 8.28 -14.18 6.95
N TYR A 155 8.10 -13.24 7.88
CA TYR A 155 6.84 -13.02 8.59
C TYR A 155 5.71 -12.51 7.68
N ARG A 156 5.94 -11.46 6.90
CA ARG A 156 4.93 -10.96 5.96
C ARG A 156 4.62 -11.97 4.87
N SER A 157 5.64 -12.70 4.40
CA SER A 157 5.46 -13.76 3.41
C SER A 157 4.59 -14.91 3.93
N SER A 158 4.67 -15.28 5.22
CA SER A 158 3.79 -16.30 5.79
C SER A 158 2.35 -15.82 5.89
N ILE A 159 2.14 -14.59 6.37
CA ILE A 159 0.81 -13.97 6.46
C ILE A 159 0.17 -13.83 5.07
N PHE A 160 0.94 -13.41 4.07
CA PHE A 160 0.44 -13.29 2.70
C PHE A 160 -0.04 -14.64 2.15
N ARG A 161 0.72 -15.73 2.38
CA ARG A 161 0.28 -17.10 1.99
C ARG A 161 -0.96 -17.57 2.72
N GLU A 162 -1.20 -17.12 3.96
CA GLU A 162 -2.45 -17.39 4.67
C GLU A 162 -3.62 -16.62 4.04
N TYR A 163 -3.40 -15.34 3.75
CA TYR A 163 -4.39 -14.47 3.11
C TYR A 163 -4.81 -15.01 1.73
N ASP A 164 -3.85 -15.47 0.93
CA ASP A 164 -4.05 -15.98 -0.43
C ASP A 164 -5.00 -17.20 -0.50
N LYS A 165 -5.17 -17.91 0.62
CA LYS A 165 -6.06 -19.07 0.73
C LYS A 165 -7.51 -18.70 1.09
N LEU A 166 -7.78 -17.43 1.40
CA LEU A 166 -9.13 -17.00 1.76
C LEU A 166 -10.01 -16.92 0.51
N PRO A 167 -11.30 -17.32 0.59
CA PRO A 167 -12.18 -17.41 -0.59
C PRO A 167 -12.44 -16.06 -1.28
N ASN A 168 -12.25 -14.95 -0.57
CA ASN A 168 -12.42 -13.59 -1.07
C ASN A 168 -11.14 -12.77 -0.92
N ALA A 169 -9.97 -13.43 -1.01
CA ALA A 169 -8.70 -12.75 -1.01
C ALA A 169 -8.60 -11.83 -2.23
N MET A 170 -8.42 -10.53 -1.99
CA MET A 170 -8.07 -9.60 -3.06
C MET A 170 -6.58 -9.65 -3.26
N HIS A 171 -6.17 -10.36 -4.31
CA HIS A 171 -4.78 -10.56 -4.66
C HIS A 171 -4.18 -9.24 -5.17
N TRP A 172 -3.27 -8.70 -4.38
CA TRP A 172 -2.44 -7.58 -4.76
C TRP A 172 -0.96 -8.03 -4.87
N LEU A 173 -0.02 -7.13 -4.69
CA LEU A 173 1.41 -7.42 -4.77
C LEU A 173 1.87 -8.28 -3.58
N PRO A 174 2.77 -9.26 -3.81
CA PRO A 174 3.48 -9.94 -2.72
C PRO A 174 4.32 -8.95 -1.89
N PRO A 175 4.63 -9.24 -0.61
CA PRO A 175 5.24 -8.28 0.32
C PRO A 175 6.48 -7.54 -0.21
N GLU A 176 7.43 -8.26 -0.79
CA GLU A 176 8.67 -7.68 -1.34
C GLU A 176 8.37 -6.70 -2.49
N VAL A 177 7.47 -7.08 -3.39
CA VAL A 177 7.08 -6.27 -4.55
C VAL A 177 6.20 -5.09 -4.12
N GLN A 178 5.37 -5.28 -3.08
CA GLN A 178 4.56 -4.23 -2.47
C GLN A 178 5.45 -3.11 -1.95
N ARG A 179 6.52 -3.42 -1.19
CA ARG A 179 7.39 -2.39 -0.61
C ARG A 179 8.02 -1.52 -1.70
N GLU A 180 8.60 -2.15 -2.72
CA GLU A 180 9.20 -1.41 -3.84
C GLU A 180 8.19 -0.54 -4.59
N TRP A 181 6.96 -1.03 -4.79
CA TRP A 181 5.92 -0.24 -5.44
C TRP A 181 5.51 0.98 -4.60
N LEU A 182 5.39 0.80 -3.28
CA LEU A 182 5.08 1.87 -2.34
C LEU A 182 6.18 2.93 -2.27
N GLU A 183 7.45 2.53 -2.34
CA GLU A 183 8.58 3.48 -2.43
C GLU A 183 8.53 4.33 -3.70
N LEU A 184 8.17 3.74 -4.84
CA LEU A 184 7.96 4.46 -6.09
C LEU A 184 6.76 5.40 -6.01
N PHE A 185 5.64 4.95 -5.43
CA PHE A 185 4.48 5.79 -5.18
C PHE A 185 4.83 6.97 -4.27
N LEU A 186 5.57 6.73 -3.19
CA LEU A 186 6.01 7.76 -2.25
C LEU A 186 6.83 8.85 -2.95
N HIS A 187 7.75 8.46 -3.85
CA HIS A 187 8.54 9.44 -4.61
C HIS A 187 7.71 10.22 -5.63
N ASN A 188 6.89 9.53 -6.43
CA ASN A 188 6.08 10.18 -7.44
C ASN A 188 4.85 9.33 -7.86
N PRO A 189 3.65 9.65 -7.35
CA PRO A 189 2.41 8.95 -7.68
C PRO A 189 2.04 9.01 -9.17
N LEU A 190 2.52 9.99 -9.93
CA LEU A 190 2.18 10.14 -11.35
C LEU A 190 2.99 9.21 -12.26
N THR A 191 4.16 8.74 -11.81
CA THR A 191 5.09 7.98 -12.63
C THR A 191 5.21 6.52 -12.23
N VAL A 192 4.81 6.15 -11.01
CA VAL A 192 4.74 4.75 -10.60
C VAL A 192 3.89 3.96 -11.62
N PRO A 193 4.31 2.76 -12.06
CA PRO A 193 3.49 1.91 -12.94
C PRO A 193 2.29 1.34 -12.19
N ALA A 194 1.25 0.92 -12.92
CA ALA A 194 0.13 0.20 -12.31
C ALA A 194 0.64 -1.06 -11.61
N ALA A 195 0.09 -1.44 -10.45
CA ALA A 195 0.60 -2.55 -9.65
C ALA A 195 0.73 -3.85 -10.46
N ARG A 196 -0.31 -4.23 -11.21
CA ARG A 196 -0.28 -5.41 -12.09
C ARG A 196 0.81 -5.36 -13.17
N ARG A 197 1.05 -4.17 -13.74
CA ARG A 197 2.13 -3.97 -14.73
C ARG A 197 3.48 -4.11 -14.04
N PHE A 198 3.65 -3.51 -12.86
CA PHE A 198 4.87 -3.59 -12.07
C PHE A 198 5.24 -5.04 -11.76
N LEU A 199 4.28 -5.83 -11.26
CA LEU A 199 4.47 -7.25 -10.97
C LEU A 199 4.92 -8.03 -12.21
N ARG A 200 4.23 -7.84 -13.34
CA ARG A 200 4.59 -8.52 -14.59
C ARG A 200 6.00 -8.16 -15.06
N ASP A 201 6.36 -6.89 -15.01
CA ASP A 201 7.68 -6.41 -15.45
C ASP A 201 8.79 -6.94 -14.52
N LYS A 202 8.51 -7.09 -13.22
CA LYS A 202 9.38 -7.75 -12.25
C LYS A 202 9.56 -9.23 -12.54
N MET A 203 8.47 -9.97 -12.77
CA MET A 203 8.53 -11.41 -13.06
C MET A 203 9.32 -11.71 -14.34
N ARG A 204 9.20 -10.87 -15.39
CA ARG A 204 10.00 -11.02 -16.61
C ARG A 204 11.50 -10.94 -16.37
N ARG A 205 11.95 -10.00 -15.52
CA ARG A 205 13.37 -9.83 -15.17
C ARG A 205 13.95 -11.00 -14.37
N VAL A 206 13.11 -11.74 -13.63
CA VAL A 206 13.53 -12.93 -12.89
C VAL A 206 13.63 -14.16 -13.80
N VAL A 207 12.78 -14.25 -14.83
CA VAL A 207 12.70 -15.40 -15.75
C VAL A 207 13.66 -15.30 -16.94
N GLU A 208 14.19 -14.11 -17.25
CA GLU A 208 15.33 -13.96 -18.17
C GLU A 208 16.65 -14.01 -17.39
N PRO A 209 17.27 -15.19 -17.18
CA PRO A 209 18.68 -15.19 -16.81
C PRO A 209 19.44 -14.53 -17.96
N ALA A 210 20.33 -13.60 -17.60
CA ALA A 210 21.19 -12.92 -18.54
C ALA A 210 21.70 -13.92 -19.60
N ARG A 211 21.35 -13.68 -20.87
CA ARG A 211 22.11 -14.22 -22.00
C ARG A 211 23.49 -13.57 -21.96
N ILE A 212 24.30 -13.94 -20.97
CA ILE A 212 25.73 -13.68 -20.97
C ILE A 212 26.23 -14.49 -22.15
N GLY A 213 26.72 -13.77 -23.17
CA GLY A 213 27.24 -14.37 -24.38
C GLY A 213 28.32 -15.38 -24.03
N CYS A 214 28.02 -16.67 -24.17
CA CYS A 214 29.03 -17.66 -24.46
C CYS A 214 29.52 -17.37 -25.90
N GLY A 215 30.46 -16.43 -26.01
CA GLY A 215 31.35 -16.34 -27.16
C GLY A 215 32.16 -17.63 -27.21
N TRP A 216 31.63 -18.63 -27.93
CA TRP A 216 32.40 -19.79 -28.35
C TRP A 216 33.46 -19.30 -29.34
N ASN A 217 34.67 -19.08 -28.81
CA ASN A 217 35.89 -19.00 -29.61
C ASN A 217 36.09 -20.37 -30.28
N SER A 218 35.62 -20.52 -31.52
CA SER A 218 36.06 -21.61 -32.38
C SER A 218 37.47 -21.28 -32.89
N GLY A 219 38.48 -21.67 -32.11
CA GLY A 219 39.87 -21.69 -32.56
C GLY A 219 40.00 -22.60 -33.78
N SER A 220 40.21 -22.00 -34.96
CA SER A 220 40.58 -22.69 -36.19
C SER A 220 42.07 -23.03 -36.14
N SER A 221 42.42 -24.18 -35.57
CA SER A 221 43.71 -24.83 -35.80
C SER A 221 43.72 -25.48 -37.18
N ARG A 222 44.29 -24.79 -38.19
CA ARG A 222 44.67 -25.42 -39.46
C ARG A 222 46.06 -26.03 -39.32
N LEU A 223 46.08 -27.35 -39.22
CA LEU A 223 47.21 -28.19 -39.62
C LEU A 223 47.50 -27.96 -41.11
N THR A 224 48.75 -27.60 -41.44
CA THR A 224 49.31 -27.81 -42.78
C THR A 224 50.43 -28.84 -42.67
N LYS A 225 50.20 -30.01 -43.28
CA LYS A 225 51.22 -31.02 -43.60
C LYS A 225 51.62 -30.86 -45.07
N HIS A 226 52.94 -30.91 -45.29
CA HIS A 226 53.70 -31.43 -46.44
C HIS A 226 53.33 -31.02 -47.87
N SER A 227 54.29 -30.37 -48.53
CA SER A 227 55.13 -31.00 -49.57
C SER A 227 56.53 -30.39 -49.52
#